data_AF-A0A960LLY3-F1
#
_entry.id   AF-A0A960LLY3-F1
#
_cell.length_a   1.000
_cell.length_b   1.000
_cell.length_c   1.000
_cell.angle_alpha   90.00
_cell.angle_beta   90.00
_cell.angle_gamma   90.00
#
_symmetry.space_group_name_H-M   'P 1'
#
loop_
_entity.id
_entity.type
_entity.pdbx_description
1 polymer ?
#
loop_
_entity_poly.entity_id
_entity_poly.type
_entity_poly.pdbx_seq_one_letter_code
_entity_poly.pdbx_strand_id
1 'polypeptide(L)'
;VALLIIALLWFSLTLIDWLLHWHRREREQAAALKKVIDEIQTPLSLVFLLEEPRNADQALVAKCVSDALVDSVPVEEIVVTKATDSSAEFNGAGSAPISQFLVRLSNGVYGILISSRPYISEPGAFARGAIRDKRLRTAVEGHQAWLSVDLVSAAPEEPDARIRAYATIGKLLSSMAGPDCLAIYAPELRRCNEFDPALIERLRSGFPLSIFDEPTFEPVIEIEEDNPRMVRAVEEALERWPEFAAAFHKRSDPEDDRFIVKAEFVEGEHSEFMWVAVTGLEGGAIKGTLMNDPHELQSVHRGKTVSFEISRLNDWLYPNEHGDAVGGFTLKVLSEDAEQRRRRNRSNRDEEGD
;
A
#
# COMPACT_ATOMS: atom_id res chain seq x y z
N VAL A 1 -1.62 4.14 46.37
CA VAL A 1 -2.64 5.13 45.95
C VAL A 1 -2.03 6.28 45.13
N ALA A 2 -1.01 7.01 45.64
CA ALA A 2 -0.36 8.10 44.90
C ALA A 2 0.28 7.68 43.54
N LEU A 3 0.99 6.54 43.50
CA LEU A 3 1.58 6.01 42.25
C LEU A 3 0.55 5.60 41.19
N LEU A 4 -0.62 5.13 41.61
CA LEU A 4 -1.72 4.71 40.74
C LEU A 4 -2.43 5.92 40.12
N ILE A 5 -2.51 7.04 40.86
CA ILE A 5 -3.07 8.32 40.40
C ILE A 5 -2.13 8.99 39.40
N ILE A 6 -0.81 8.92 39.61
CA ILE A 6 0.19 9.46 38.66
C ILE A 6 0.17 8.68 37.34
N ALA A 7 0.08 7.34 37.39
CA ALA A 7 -0.02 6.51 36.18
C ALA A 7 -1.31 6.76 35.40
N LEU A 8 -2.45 6.95 36.08
CA LEU A 8 -3.73 7.29 35.43
C LEU A 8 -3.70 8.68 34.78
N LEU A 9 -3.10 9.67 35.45
CA LEU A 9 -2.94 11.02 34.92
C LEU A 9 -2.00 11.04 33.70
N TRP A 10 -0.89 10.29 33.76
CA TRP A 10 0.05 10.16 32.64
C TRP A 10 -0.56 9.40 31.45
N PHE A 11 -1.32 8.33 31.70
CA PHE A 11 -2.08 7.62 30.65
C PHE A 11 -3.18 8.50 30.06
N SER A 12 -3.90 9.29 30.87
CA SER A 12 -4.90 10.23 30.35
C SER A 12 -4.28 11.36 29.53
N LEU A 13 -3.12 11.89 29.92
CA LEU A 13 -2.43 12.95 29.18
C LEU A 13 -1.82 12.43 27.89
N THR A 14 -1.22 11.23 27.89
CA THR A 14 -0.72 10.57 26.67
C THR A 14 -1.84 10.12 25.75
N LEU A 15 -2.98 9.66 26.28
CA LEU A 15 -4.18 9.34 25.50
C LEU A 15 -4.82 10.59 24.90
N ILE A 16 -4.90 11.70 25.65
CA ILE A 16 -5.41 12.99 25.15
C ILE A 16 -4.46 13.58 24.12
N ASP A 17 -3.14 13.54 24.36
CA ASP A 17 -2.14 14.03 23.41
C ASP A 17 -2.13 13.16 22.14
N TRP A 18 -2.23 11.84 22.28
CA TRP A 18 -2.40 10.90 21.17
C TRP A 18 -3.71 11.15 20.40
N LEU A 19 -4.85 11.37 21.07
CA LEU A 19 -6.14 11.69 20.45
C LEU A 19 -6.12 13.06 19.75
N LEU A 20 -5.45 14.06 20.34
CA LEU A 20 -5.31 15.39 19.76
C LEU A 20 -4.34 15.39 18.57
N HIS A 21 -3.23 14.64 18.65
CA HIS A 21 -2.32 14.42 17.54
C HIS A 21 -2.94 13.58 16.43
N TRP A 22 -3.76 12.59 16.77
CA TRP A 22 -4.57 11.79 15.84
C TRP A 22 -5.57 12.68 15.08
N HIS A 23 -6.40 13.45 15.79
CA HIS A 23 -7.36 14.36 15.16
C HIS A 23 -6.69 15.48 14.36
N ARG A 24 -5.50 15.94 14.78
CA ARG A 24 -4.72 16.91 14.01
C ARG A 24 -4.20 16.29 12.70
N ARG A 25 -3.65 15.08 12.75
CA ARG A 25 -3.22 14.33 11.56
C ARG A 25 -4.37 14.05 10.62
N GLU A 26 -5.52 13.59 11.12
CA GLU A 26 -6.73 13.38 10.30
C GLU A 26 -7.18 14.67 9.62
N ARG A 27 -7.17 15.81 10.32
CA ARG A 27 -7.54 17.12 9.72
C ARG A 27 -6.54 17.58 8.67
N GLU A 28 -5.24 17.42 8.94
CA GLU A 28 -4.18 17.79 8.00
C GLU A 28 -4.24 16.89 6.75
N GLN A 29 -4.47 15.58 6.91
CA GLN A 29 -4.69 14.63 5.82
C GLN A 29 -5.97 14.95 5.03
N ALA A 30 -7.09 15.21 5.71
CA ALA A 30 -8.34 15.57 5.06
C ALA A 30 -8.23 16.88 4.26
N ALA A 31 -7.52 17.89 4.79
CA ALA A 31 -7.28 19.15 4.09
C ALA A 31 -6.36 18.97 2.87
N ALA A 32 -5.29 18.17 2.99
CA ALA A 32 -4.40 17.85 1.88
C ALA A 32 -5.15 17.07 0.79
N LEU A 33 -5.94 16.07 1.18
CA LEU A 33 -6.74 15.26 0.27
C LEU A 33 -7.80 16.09 -0.45
N LYS A 34 -8.50 16.96 0.29
CA LYS A 34 -9.49 17.88 -0.29
C LYS A 34 -8.87 18.70 -1.41
N LYS A 35 -7.68 19.27 -1.18
CA LYS A 35 -6.95 20.02 -2.20
C LYS A 35 -6.67 19.17 -3.44
N VAL A 36 -6.18 17.94 -3.27
CA VAL A 36 -5.92 17.01 -4.39
C VAL A 36 -7.21 16.72 -5.16
N ILE A 37 -8.30 16.41 -4.46
CA ILE A 37 -9.60 16.08 -5.08
C ILE A 37 -10.17 17.26 -5.87
N ASP A 38 -10.06 18.48 -5.33
CA ASP A 38 -10.55 19.71 -5.95
C ASP A 38 -9.76 20.05 -7.25
N GLU A 39 -8.52 19.57 -7.39
CA GLU A 39 -7.67 19.79 -8.58
C GLU A 39 -7.93 18.78 -9.72
N ILE A 40 -8.57 17.63 -9.45
CA ILE A 40 -8.83 16.59 -10.46
C ILE A 40 -9.91 17.06 -11.45
N GLN A 41 -9.58 17.09 -12.74
CA GLN A 41 -10.53 17.46 -13.82
C GLN A 41 -11.21 16.26 -14.50
N THR A 42 -10.78 15.03 -14.19
CA THR A 42 -11.30 13.78 -14.76
C THR A 42 -12.44 13.18 -13.92
N PRO A 43 -13.20 12.21 -14.48
CA PRO A 43 -14.16 11.40 -13.72
C PRO A 43 -13.45 10.71 -12.55
N LEU A 44 -14.16 10.58 -11.42
CA LEU A 44 -13.65 9.92 -10.22
C LEU A 44 -13.87 8.41 -10.35
N SER A 45 -12.85 7.62 -10.06
CA SER A 45 -12.94 6.16 -10.15
C SER A 45 -12.07 5.48 -9.10
N LEU A 46 -12.56 4.36 -8.57
CA LEU A 46 -11.71 3.37 -7.92
C LEU A 46 -11.90 2.02 -8.61
N VAL A 47 -10.78 1.34 -8.89
CA VAL A 47 -10.74 0.13 -9.70
C VAL A 47 -10.10 -0.99 -8.89
N PHE A 48 -10.77 -2.13 -8.75
CA PHE A 48 -10.11 -3.38 -8.41
C PHE A 48 -9.51 -4.02 -9.66
N LEU A 49 -8.23 -4.36 -9.58
CA LEU A 49 -7.55 -5.21 -10.52
C LEU A 49 -7.72 -6.66 -10.04
N LEU A 50 -8.24 -7.52 -10.92
CA LEU A 50 -8.70 -8.85 -10.57
C LEU A 50 -7.81 -9.92 -11.20
N GLU A 51 -7.57 -10.99 -10.46
CA GLU A 51 -6.87 -12.19 -10.92
C GLU A 51 -7.64 -12.89 -12.04
N GLU A 52 -8.96 -12.96 -11.91
CA GLU A 52 -9.84 -13.64 -12.85
C GLU A 52 -11.08 -12.81 -13.21
N PRO A 53 -11.69 -13.04 -14.40
CA PRO A 53 -12.92 -12.37 -14.79
C PRO A 53 -14.10 -12.69 -13.88
N ARG A 54 -14.88 -11.66 -13.55
CA ARG A 54 -16.18 -11.81 -12.87
C ARG A 54 -17.34 -11.68 -13.83
N ASN A 55 -18.37 -12.50 -13.58
CA ASN A 55 -19.69 -12.32 -14.16
C ASN A 55 -20.62 -11.77 -13.07
N ALA A 56 -21.37 -10.73 -13.39
CA ALA A 56 -22.41 -10.22 -12.50
C ALA A 56 -23.70 -9.98 -13.27
N ASP A 57 -24.82 -10.24 -12.62
CA ASP A 57 -26.13 -9.81 -13.08
C ASP A 57 -26.64 -8.63 -12.23
N GLN A 58 -27.75 -8.05 -12.66
CA GLN A 58 -28.32 -6.87 -11.99
C GLN A 58 -28.75 -7.20 -10.55
N ALA A 59 -29.16 -8.43 -10.25
CA ALA A 59 -29.64 -8.81 -8.93
C ALA A 59 -28.49 -8.90 -7.92
N LEU A 60 -27.36 -9.50 -8.32
CA LEU A 60 -26.15 -9.55 -7.52
C LEU A 60 -25.61 -8.14 -7.25
N VAL A 61 -25.53 -7.31 -8.29
CA VAL A 61 -25.07 -5.91 -8.15
C VAL A 61 -26.00 -5.13 -7.23
N ALA A 62 -27.32 -5.26 -7.39
CA ALA A 62 -28.29 -4.61 -6.52
C ALA A 62 -28.11 -5.02 -5.05
N LYS A 63 -27.90 -6.31 -4.79
CA LYS A 63 -27.61 -6.80 -3.43
C LYS A 63 -26.36 -6.17 -2.84
N CYS A 64 -25.23 -6.18 -3.57
CA CYS A 64 -23.99 -5.54 -3.11
C CYS A 64 -24.19 -4.05 -2.80
N VAL A 65 -24.90 -3.33 -3.66
CA VAL A 65 -25.21 -1.90 -3.46
C VAL A 65 -26.07 -1.69 -2.20
N SER A 66 -27.10 -2.51 -1.99
CA SER A 66 -27.92 -2.44 -0.77
C SER A 66 -27.10 -2.72 0.49
N ASP A 67 -26.25 -3.76 0.47
CA ASP A 67 -25.38 -4.11 1.59
C ASP A 67 -24.34 -3.00 1.89
N ALA A 68 -23.83 -2.32 0.86
CA ALA A 68 -22.89 -1.21 0.99
C ALA A 68 -23.49 0.03 1.65
N LEU A 69 -24.79 0.27 1.43
CA LEU A 69 -25.48 1.51 1.78
C LEU A 69 -26.52 1.35 2.90
N VAL A 70 -26.63 0.17 3.50
CA VAL A 70 -27.66 -0.20 4.50
C VAL A 70 -27.81 0.82 5.64
N ASP A 71 -26.72 1.46 6.06
CA ASP A 71 -26.72 2.44 7.16
C ASP A 71 -26.87 3.91 6.69
N SER A 72 -26.91 4.15 5.38
CA SER A 72 -26.80 5.50 4.79
C SER A 72 -27.96 5.87 3.88
N VAL A 73 -28.59 4.90 3.20
CA VAL A 73 -29.65 5.15 2.22
C VAL A 73 -30.73 4.05 2.36
N PRO A 74 -32.03 4.41 2.50
CA PRO A 74 -33.12 3.43 2.46
C PRO A 74 -33.08 2.61 1.16
N VAL A 75 -33.34 1.31 1.25
CA VAL A 75 -33.24 0.38 0.10
C VAL A 75 -34.17 0.79 -1.03
N GLU A 76 -35.32 1.39 -0.72
CA GLU A 76 -36.32 1.85 -1.69
C GLU A 76 -35.83 3.04 -2.55
N GLU A 77 -34.83 3.77 -2.09
CA GLU A 77 -34.23 4.89 -2.82
C GLU A 77 -33.09 4.45 -3.77
N ILE A 78 -32.67 3.18 -3.68
CA ILE A 78 -31.58 2.63 -4.48
C ILE A 78 -32.13 2.06 -5.78
N VAL A 79 -31.80 2.70 -6.90
CA VAL A 79 -32.15 2.20 -8.23
C VAL A 79 -30.90 1.70 -8.94
N VAL A 80 -30.83 0.38 -9.17
CA VAL A 80 -29.78 -0.26 -9.96
C VAL A 80 -30.35 -0.72 -11.30
N THR A 81 -29.76 -0.27 -12.40
CA THR A 81 -30.19 -0.63 -13.76
C THR A 81 -29.00 -1.15 -14.57
N LYS A 82 -29.15 -2.30 -15.24
CA LYS A 82 -28.15 -2.75 -16.23
C LYS A 82 -28.28 -1.92 -17.51
N ALA A 83 -27.18 -1.36 -17.99
CA ALA A 83 -27.17 -0.69 -19.30
C ALA A 83 -27.49 -1.73 -20.38
N THR A 84 -28.39 -1.40 -21.30
CA THR A 84 -28.67 -2.25 -22.47
C THR A 84 -27.54 -2.12 -23.48
N ASP A 85 -27.27 -3.17 -24.27
CA ASP A 85 -26.14 -3.30 -25.22
C ASP A 85 -26.08 -2.24 -26.35
N SER A 86 -26.87 -1.16 -26.28
CA SER A 86 -26.84 -0.05 -27.22
C SER A 86 -25.57 0.81 -27.16
N SER A 87 -24.62 0.52 -26.24
CA SER A 87 -23.29 1.14 -26.18
C SER A 87 -22.24 0.44 -27.06
N ALA A 88 -22.65 -0.49 -27.91
CA ALA A 88 -21.77 -1.13 -28.91
C ALA A 88 -21.03 -0.13 -29.82
N GLU A 89 -21.44 1.13 -29.90
CA GLU A 89 -20.75 2.18 -30.67
C GLU A 89 -19.56 2.84 -29.94
N PHE A 90 -19.43 2.70 -28.62
CA PHE A 90 -18.23 3.16 -27.88
C PHE A 90 -17.10 2.12 -27.84
N ASN A 91 -17.43 0.90 -28.24
CA ASN A 91 -16.55 -0.25 -28.23
C ASN A 91 -16.04 -0.48 -29.66
N GLY A 92 -14.85 0.05 -29.96
CA GLY A 92 -14.17 -0.23 -31.22
C GLY A 92 -14.21 -1.72 -31.55
N ALA A 93 -14.50 -2.04 -32.81
CA ALA A 93 -14.72 -3.40 -33.29
C ALA A 93 -13.62 -4.37 -32.77
N GLY A 94 -13.98 -5.21 -31.79
CA GLY A 94 -13.07 -6.19 -31.17
C GLY A 94 -12.86 -6.07 -29.65
N SER A 95 -13.49 -5.13 -28.94
CA SER A 95 -13.46 -5.12 -27.46
C SER A 95 -14.41 -6.16 -26.84
N ALA A 96 -13.98 -6.82 -25.76
CA ALA A 96 -14.86 -7.69 -24.99
C ALA A 96 -15.93 -6.82 -24.32
N PRO A 97 -17.18 -7.31 -24.18
CA PRO A 97 -18.25 -6.50 -23.64
C PRO A 97 -17.95 -6.13 -22.18
N ILE A 98 -17.91 -4.83 -21.89
CA ILE A 98 -17.90 -4.31 -20.52
C ILE A 98 -19.34 -4.39 -20.01
N SER A 99 -19.56 -5.12 -18.93
CA SER A 99 -20.86 -5.10 -18.24
C SER A 99 -20.97 -3.81 -17.44
N GLN A 100 -22.02 -3.02 -17.71
CA GLN A 100 -22.24 -1.73 -17.08
C GLN A 100 -23.55 -1.71 -16.32
N PHE A 101 -23.50 -1.23 -15.08
CA PHE A 101 -24.66 -1.01 -14.22
C PHE A 101 -24.64 0.44 -13.74
N LEU A 102 -25.81 1.06 -13.68
CA LEU A 102 -25.98 2.41 -13.16
C LEU A 102 -26.68 2.34 -11.80
N VAL A 103 -26.09 2.99 -10.82
CA VAL A 103 -26.65 3.19 -9.48
C VAL A 103 -27.03 4.65 -9.34
N ARG A 104 -28.33 4.91 -9.18
CA ARG A 104 -28.85 6.27 -8.98
C ARG A 104 -29.13 6.49 -7.49
N LEU A 105 -28.51 7.51 -6.93
CA LEU A 105 -28.67 7.96 -5.55
C LEU A 105 -29.03 9.45 -5.54
N SER A 106 -29.43 9.97 -4.38
CA SER A 106 -29.72 11.40 -4.19
C SER A 106 -28.51 12.29 -4.45
N ASN A 107 -27.30 11.81 -4.16
CA ASN A 107 -26.05 12.57 -4.29
C ASN A 107 -25.35 12.41 -5.65
N GLY A 108 -25.86 11.58 -6.56
CA GLY A 108 -25.25 11.37 -7.87
C GLY A 108 -25.65 10.07 -8.57
N VAL A 109 -25.09 9.89 -9.76
CA VAL A 109 -25.17 8.66 -10.55
C VAL A 109 -23.79 8.04 -10.61
N TYR A 110 -23.72 6.76 -10.28
CA TYR A 110 -22.48 5.98 -10.25
C TYR A 110 -22.56 4.83 -11.25
N GLY A 111 -21.46 4.57 -11.94
CA GLY A 111 -21.29 3.44 -12.84
C GLY A 111 -20.56 2.33 -12.12
N ILE A 112 -21.05 1.09 -12.23
CA ILE A 112 -20.29 -0.10 -11.89
C ILE A 112 -19.96 -0.80 -13.19
N LEU A 113 -18.67 -0.91 -13.49
CA LEU A 113 -18.18 -1.46 -14.75
C LEU A 113 -17.35 -2.70 -14.46
N ILE A 114 -17.57 -3.76 -15.24
CA ILE A 114 -16.89 -5.04 -15.09
C ILE A 114 -16.39 -5.48 -16.45
N SER A 115 -15.10 -5.79 -16.53
CA SER A 115 -14.42 -6.21 -17.75
C SER A 115 -13.68 -7.51 -17.53
N SER A 116 -13.77 -8.42 -18.50
CA SER A 116 -13.00 -9.67 -18.55
C SER A 116 -11.63 -9.51 -19.24
N ARG A 117 -11.13 -8.28 -19.34
CA ARG A 117 -9.82 -7.93 -19.91
C ARG A 117 -9.04 -7.07 -18.92
N PRO A 118 -7.69 -7.06 -18.97
CA PRO A 118 -6.87 -6.19 -18.15
C PRO A 118 -7.26 -4.72 -18.28
N TYR A 119 -7.17 -3.97 -17.18
CA TYR A 119 -7.44 -2.52 -17.16
C TYR A 119 -6.33 -1.77 -17.89
N ILE A 120 -5.10 -2.19 -17.66
CA ILE A 120 -3.90 -1.65 -18.28
C ILE A 120 -3.58 -2.50 -19.50
N SER A 121 -3.45 -1.88 -20.68
CA SER A 121 -3.22 -2.63 -21.93
C SER A 121 -1.89 -3.38 -21.96
N GLU A 122 -0.85 -2.84 -21.32
CA GLU A 122 0.47 -3.48 -21.16
C GLU A 122 0.88 -3.48 -19.69
N PRO A 123 0.32 -4.38 -18.85
CA PRO A 123 0.54 -4.38 -17.41
C PRO A 123 2.02 -4.47 -17.04
N GLY A 124 2.77 -5.34 -17.72
CA GLY A 124 4.22 -5.50 -17.51
C GLY A 124 5.04 -4.25 -17.78
N ALA A 125 4.75 -3.53 -18.87
CA ALA A 125 5.48 -2.31 -19.19
C ALA A 125 5.17 -1.20 -18.18
N PHE A 126 3.89 -1.04 -17.82
CA PHE A 126 3.46 -0.08 -16.81
C PHE A 126 4.09 -0.38 -15.45
N ALA A 127 4.00 -1.62 -14.98
CA ALA A 127 4.41 -1.99 -13.64
C ALA A 127 5.93 -1.90 -13.46
N ARG A 128 6.73 -2.35 -14.43
CA ARG A 128 8.20 -2.17 -14.40
C ARG A 128 8.64 -0.71 -14.41
N GLY A 129 7.92 0.16 -15.13
CA GLY A 129 8.26 1.58 -15.23
C GLY A 129 7.82 2.41 -14.02
N ALA A 130 6.70 2.04 -13.38
CA ALA A 130 6.03 2.88 -12.39
C ALA A 130 6.05 2.31 -10.96
N ILE A 131 6.21 1.00 -10.77
CA ILE A 131 6.02 0.33 -9.47
C ILE A 131 7.32 -0.32 -9.01
N ARG A 132 7.90 0.22 -7.94
CA ARG A 132 9.15 -0.28 -7.36
C ARG A 132 8.95 -1.56 -6.55
N ASP A 133 7.89 -1.60 -5.77
CA ASP A 133 7.56 -2.75 -4.93
C ASP A 133 7.27 -3.99 -5.80
N LYS A 134 8.05 -5.05 -5.62
CA LYS A 134 7.93 -6.30 -6.37
C LYS A 134 6.56 -6.93 -6.17
N ARG A 135 6.00 -6.86 -4.96
CA ARG A 135 4.73 -7.51 -4.63
C ARG A 135 3.58 -6.80 -5.36
N LEU A 136 3.49 -5.47 -5.23
CA LEU A 136 2.51 -4.66 -5.97
C LEU A 136 2.71 -4.73 -7.49
N ARG A 137 3.97 -4.77 -7.95
CA ARG A 137 4.27 -4.98 -9.37
C ARG A 137 3.69 -6.31 -9.84
N THR A 138 3.92 -7.40 -9.12
CA THR A 138 3.40 -8.73 -9.46
C THR A 138 1.87 -8.74 -9.50
N ALA A 139 1.21 -8.13 -8.52
CA ALA A 139 -0.25 -7.99 -8.48
C ALA A 139 -0.79 -7.22 -9.71
N VAL A 140 -0.14 -6.12 -10.09
CA VAL A 140 -0.51 -5.33 -11.28
C VAL A 140 -0.13 -6.06 -12.56
N GLU A 141 0.95 -6.81 -12.63
CA GLU A 141 1.31 -7.57 -13.84
C GLU A 141 0.37 -8.76 -14.08
N GLY A 142 -0.09 -9.41 -13.01
CA GLY A 142 -0.91 -10.61 -13.05
C GLY A 142 -2.40 -10.38 -13.29
N HIS A 143 -2.92 -9.15 -13.20
CA HIS A 143 -4.36 -8.91 -13.35
C HIS A 143 -4.86 -9.22 -14.77
N GLN A 144 -5.98 -9.94 -14.84
CA GLN A 144 -6.60 -10.36 -16.11
C GLN A 144 -7.92 -9.66 -16.37
N ALA A 145 -8.51 -9.07 -15.33
CA ALA A 145 -9.81 -8.44 -15.36
C ALA A 145 -9.85 -7.23 -14.42
N TRP A 146 -10.95 -6.48 -14.45
CA TRP A 146 -11.16 -5.37 -13.52
C TRP A 146 -12.63 -5.11 -13.24
N LEU A 147 -12.86 -4.49 -12.09
CA LEU A 147 -14.15 -3.93 -11.68
C LEU A 147 -13.91 -2.50 -11.19
N SER A 148 -14.68 -1.54 -11.67
CA SER A 148 -14.62 -0.15 -11.18
C SER A 148 -15.95 0.33 -10.65
N VAL A 149 -15.87 1.34 -9.78
CA VAL A 149 -17.00 2.21 -9.45
C VAL A 149 -16.62 3.65 -9.82
N ASP A 150 -17.39 4.23 -10.71
CA ASP A 150 -17.12 5.53 -11.34
C ASP A 150 -18.21 6.53 -10.95
N LEU A 151 -17.84 7.80 -10.75
CA LEU A 151 -18.80 8.89 -10.74
C LEU A 151 -19.18 9.27 -12.18
N VAL A 152 -20.42 9.02 -12.57
CA VAL A 152 -20.96 9.38 -13.90
C VAL A 152 -21.45 10.83 -13.89
N SER A 153 -22.19 11.23 -12.86
CA SER A 153 -22.64 12.61 -12.68
C SER A 153 -22.88 12.92 -11.21
N ALA A 154 -22.30 13.99 -10.70
CA ALA A 154 -22.60 14.49 -9.35
C ALA A 154 -23.95 15.18 -9.28
N ALA A 155 -24.55 15.23 -8.09
CA ALA A 155 -25.64 16.16 -7.81
C ALA A 155 -25.15 17.62 -7.96
N PRO A 156 -25.98 18.55 -8.49
CA PRO A 156 -25.59 19.94 -8.65
C PRO A 156 -25.28 20.63 -7.31
N GLU A 157 -24.24 21.47 -7.31
CA GLU A 157 -24.01 22.56 -6.34
C GLU A 157 -23.91 22.20 -4.84
N GLU A 158 -23.39 21.02 -4.49
CA GLU A 158 -23.07 20.76 -3.08
C GLU A 158 -21.57 21.01 -2.77
N PRO A 159 -21.24 21.71 -1.67
CA PRO A 159 -19.87 21.80 -1.16
C PRO A 159 -19.31 20.41 -0.90
N ASP A 160 -18.06 20.14 -1.27
CA ASP A 160 -17.39 18.83 -1.07
C ASP A 160 -18.03 17.64 -1.80
N ALA A 161 -18.83 17.88 -2.86
CA ALA A 161 -19.49 16.82 -3.63
C ALA A 161 -18.52 15.72 -4.11
N ARG A 162 -17.29 16.07 -4.48
CA ARG A 162 -16.27 15.12 -4.93
C ARG A 162 -15.75 14.22 -3.81
N ILE A 163 -15.58 14.74 -2.60
CA ILE A 163 -15.20 13.96 -1.41
C ILE A 163 -16.32 12.96 -1.08
N ARG A 164 -17.57 13.42 -1.07
CA ARG A 164 -18.73 12.54 -0.85
C ARG A 164 -18.89 11.48 -1.94
N ALA A 165 -18.59 11.83 -3.19
CA ALA A 165 -18.57 10.88 -4.28
C ALA A 165 -17.52 9.78 -4.04
N TYR A 166 -16.29 10.13 -3.64
CA TYR A 166 -15.29 9.12 -3.25
C TYR A 166 -15.75 8.25 -2.10
N ALA A 167 -16.31 8.83 -1.02
CA ALA A 167 -16.86 8.05 0.09
C ALA A 167 -17.95 7.07 -0.37
N THR A 168 -18.78 7.47 -1.33
CA THR A 168 -19.81 6.60 -1.92
C THR A 168 -19.17 5.51 -2.79
N ILE A 169 -18.24 5.87 -3.67
CA ILE A 169 -17.45 4.94 -4.50
C ILE A 169 -16.78 3.88 -3.62
N GLY A 170 -16.10 4.29 -2.55
CA GLY A 170 -15.42 3.39 -1.62
C GLY A 170 -16.37 2.40 -0.94
N LYS A 171 -17.52 2.87 -0.44
CA LYS A 171 -18.56 1.99 0.13
C LYS A 171 -19.05 0.97 -0.89
N LEU A 172 -19.42 1.43 -2.10
CA LEU A 172 -19.92 0.56 -3.16
C LEU A 172 -18.86 -0.49 -3.54
N LEU A 173 -17.63 -0.06 -3.81
CA LEU A 173 -16.52 -0.94 -4.19
C LEU A 173 -16.20 -1.95 -3.08
N SER A 174 -16.24 -1.55 -1.81
CA SER A 174 -15.95 -2.43 -0.67
C SER A 174 -16.87 -3.66 -0.59
N SER A 175 -18.15 -3.50 -0.94
CA SER A 175 -19.13 -4.61 -0.97
C SER A 175 -18.90 -5.61 -2.09
N MET A 176 -18.04 -5.24 -3.04
CA MET A 176 -17.65 -6.04 -4.20
C MET A 176 -16.21 -6.53 -4.05
N ALA A 177 -15.59 -6.40 -2.88
CA ALA A 177 -14.28 -7.01 -2.62
C ALA A 177 -14.39 -8.54 -2.59
N GLY A 178 -13.34 -9.23 -3.06
CA GLY A 178 -13.29 -10.69 -3.14
C GLY A 178 -11.86 -11.21 -3.05
N PRO A 179 -11.67 -12.53 -2.90
CA PRO A 179 -10.33 -13.14 -2.79
C PRO A 179 -9.49 -13.00 -4.07
N ASP A 180 -10.15 -12.74 -5.21
CA ASP A 180 -9.54 -12.50 -6.53
C ASP A 180 -9.10 -11.04 -6.74
N CYS A 181 -9.34 -10.14 -5.79
CA CYS A 181 -8.80 -8.79 -5.85
C CYS A 181 -7.28 -8.82 -5.60
N LEU A 182 -6.49 -8.37 -6.57
CA LEU A 182 -5.02 -8.32 -6.47
C LEU A 182 -4.54 -6.94 -6.01
N ALA A 183 -5.14 -5.88 -6.55
CA ALA A 183 -4.76 -4.51 -6.26
C ALA A 183 -5.95 -3.56 -6.42
N ILE A 184 -5.84 -2.38 -5.83
CA ILE A 184 -6.74 -1.25 -6.06
C ILE A 184 -5.98 -0.12 -6.76
N TYR A 185 -6.63 0.54 -7.70
CA TYR A 185 -6.07 1.60 -8.53
C TYR A 185 -7.00 2.82 -8.59
N ALA A 186 -6.41 4.01 -8.44
CA ALA A 186 -7.05 5.31 -8.61
C ALA A 186 -6.47 5.97 -9.88
N PRO A 187 -7.14 5.89 -11.04
CA PRO A 187 -6.60 6.32 -12.33
C PRO A 187 -6.19 7.78 -12.38
N GLU A 188 -7.03 8.66 -11.84
CA GLU A 188 -6.82 10.10 -11.79
C GLU A 188 -5.64 10.51 -10.89
N LEU A 189 -5.36 9.72 -9.85
CA LEU A 189 -4.19 9.91 -9.00
C LEU A 189 -2.95 9.18 -9.52
N ARG A 190 -3.13 8.24 -10.46
CA ARG A 190 -2.14 7.25 -10.89
C ARG A 190 -1.49 6.53 -9.71
N ARG A 191 -2.27 6.24 -8.67
CA ARG A 191 -1.83 5.52 -7.46
C ARG A 191 -2.45 4.13 -7.44
N CYS A 192 -1.65 3.15 -7.07
CA CYS A 192 -2.10 1.78 -6.80
C CYS A 192 -1.68 1.37 -5.40
N ASN A 193 -2.41 0.42 -4.82
CA ASN A 193 -1.98 -0.30 -3.64
C ASN A 193 -2.42 -1.76 -3.76
N GLU A 194 -1.74 -2.64 -3.05
CA GLU A 194 -2.10 -4.06 -3.02
C GLU A 194 -3.38 -4.27 -2.25
N PHE A 195 -4.18 -5.24 -2.69
CA PHE A 195 -5.41 -5.56 -2.01
C PHE A 195 -5.11 -6.41 -0.76
N ASP A 196 -5.67 -5.98 0.37
CA ASP A 196 -5.78 -6.77 1.60
C ASP A 196 -7.19 -6.57 2.17
N PRO A 197 -7.83 -7.59 2.76
CA PRO A 197 -9.16 -7.47 3.33
C PRO A 197 -9.31 -6.33 4.36
N ALA A 198 -8.25 -5.93 5.08
CA ALA A 198 -8.28 -4.80 6.00
C ALA A 198 -8.48 -3.45 5.27
N LEU A 199 -8.27 -3.36 3.95
CA LEU A 199 -8.61 -2.18 3.17
C LEU A 199 -10.13 -1.96 3.07
N ILE A 200 -10.95 -3.01 3.23
CA ILE A 200 -12.42 -2.90 3.13
C ILE A 200 -12.96 -1.91 4.16
N GLU A 201 -12.45 -1.93 5.39
CA GLU A 201 -12.85 -0.98 6.44
C GLU A 201 -12.47 0.46 6.07
N ARG A 202 -11.25 0.66 5.55
CA ARG A 202 -10.77 1.97 5.09
C ARG A 202 -11.57 2.49 3.89
N LEU A 203 -11.95 1.62 2.96
CA LEU A 203 -12.80 1.95 1.82
C LEU A 203 -14.22 2.38 2.25
N ARG A 204 -14.75 1.81 3.34
CA ARG A 204 -16.06 2.19 3.89
C ARG A 204 -16.04 3.50 4.69
N SER A 205 -14.85 4.01 5.01
CA SER A 205 -14.68 5.26 5.76
C SER A 205 -15.11 6.50 4.95
N GLY A 206 -15.09 7.67 5.59
CA GLY A 206 -15.28 8.96 4.91
C GLY A 206 -14.12 9.37 3.99
N PHE A 207 -12.98 8.68 4.05
CA PHE A 207 -11.73 9.04 3.36
C PHE A 207 -11.10 7.82 2.66
N PRO A 208 -11.76 7.21 1.67
CA PRO A 208 -11.29 5.97 1.06
C PRO A 208 -9.97 6.11 0.31
N LEU A 209 -9.57 7.31 -0.10
CA LEU A 209 -8.28 7.53 -0.76
C LEU A 209 -7.08 7.42 0.20
N SER A 210 -7.31 7.43 1.51
CA SER A 210 -6.25 7.20 2.52
C SER A 210 -5.58 5.84 2.34
N ILE A 211 -6.24 4.87 1.69
CA ILE A 211 -5.66 3.57 1.38
C ILE A 211 -4.40 3.67 0.52
N PHE A 212 -4.16 4.78 -0.16
CA PHE A 212 -2.98 4.94 -1.02
C PHE A 212 -1.81 5.62 -0.29
N ASP A 213 -2.03 6.19 0.90
CA ASP A 213 -1.05 7.02 1.61
C ASP A 213 0.14 6.24 2.11
N GLU A 214 -0.08 4.98 2.47
CA GLU A 214 0.95 4.03 2.84
C GLU A 214 0.74 2.72 2.08
N PRO A 215 1.82 2.03 1.68
CA PRO A 215 1.73 0.67 1.16
C PRO A 215 0.97 -0.25 2.11
N THR A 216 0.16 -1.17 1.57
CA THR A 216 -0.54 -2.17 2.39
C THR A 216 0.43 -3.07 3.15
N PHE A 217 1.55 -3.41 2.50
CA PHE A 217 2.60 -4.25 3.05
C PHE A 217 3.95 -3.56 2.98
N GLU A 218 4.92 -4.04 3.74
CA GLU A 218 6.30 -3.56 3.62
C GLU A 218 6.82 -3.82 2.19
N PRO A 219 7.32 -2.78 1.50
CA PRO A 219 7.72 -2.92 0.10
C PRO A 219 8.90 -3.87 -0.11
N VAL A 220 8.76 -4.75 -1.09
CA VAL A 220 9.84 -5.65 -1.51
C VAL A 220 10.62 -4.98 -2.64
N ILE A 221 11.87 -4.61 -2.37
CA ILE A 221 12.70 -3.91 -3.35
C ILE A 221 13.63 -4.89 -4.03
N GLU A 222 13.42 -5.09 -5.32
CA GLU A 222 14.31 -5.86 -6.18
C GLU A 222 15.55 -5.03 -6.53
N ILE A 223 16.72 -5.67 -6.43
CA ILE A 223 18.02 -5.07 -6.72
C ILE A 223 18.73 -6.01 -7.69
N GLU A 224 19.33 -5.46 -8.74
CA GLU A 224 20.18 -6.23 -9.66
C GLU A 224 21.35 -6.85 -8.89
N GLU A 225 21.58 -8.16 -9.08
CA GLU A 225 22.61 -8.93 -8.36
C GLU A 225 24.00 -8.29 -8.44
N ASP A 226 24.35 -7.71 -9.59
CA ASP A 226 25.67 -7.11 -9.85
C ASP A 226 25.71 -5.58 -9.65
N ASN A 227 24.76 -4.98 -8.92
CA ASN A 227 24.79 -3.53 -8.70
C ASN A 227 26.07 -3.14 -7.93
N PRO A 228 27.03 -2.42 -8.55
CA PRO A 228 28.35 -2.21 -7.96
C PRO A 228 28.32 -1.31 -6.73
N ARG A 229 27.30 -0.45 -6.60
CA ARG A 229 27.12 0.37 -5.39
C ARG A 229 26.58 -0.48 -4.25
N MET A 230 25.76 -1.49 -4.55
CA MET A 230 25.27 -2.42 -3.53
C MET A 230 26.32 -3.39 -3.06
N VAL A 231 27.10 -3.96 -3.98
CA VAL A 231 28.25 -4.80 -3.61
C VAL A 231 29.18 -4.05 -2.65
N ARG A 232 29.57 -2.81 -2.98
CA ARG A 232 30.43 -1.99 -2.11
C ARG A 232 29.80 -1.68 -0.74
N ALA A 233 28.51 -1.42 -0.69
CA ALA A 233 27.83 -1.15 0.57
C ALA A 233 27.82 -2.38 1.49
N VAL A 234 27.63 -3.58 0.93
CA VAL A 234 27.72 -4.85 1.66
C VAL A 234 29.15 -5.13 2.12
N GLU A 235 30.15 -4.89 1.25
CA GLU A 235 31.56 -5.00 1.61
C GLU A 235 31.92 -4.08 2.79
N GLU A 236 31.48 -2.81 2.76
CA GLU A 236 31.70 -1.87 3.87
C GLU A 236 30.99 -2.33 5.15
N ALA A 237 29.77 -2.86 5.04
CA ALA A 237 29.05 -3.41 6.18
C ALA A 237 29.82 -4.58 6.83
N LEU A 238 30.40 -5.48 6.02
CA LEU A 238 31.20 -6.59 6.50
C LEU A 238 32.53 -6.12 7.13
N GLU A 239 33.23 -5.19 6.50
CA GLU A 239 34.48 -4.62 7.01
C GLU A 239 34.27 -3.95 8.38
N ARG A 240 33.16 -3.23 8.53
CA ARG A 240 32.84 -2.46 9.73
C ARG A 240 32.01 -3.22 10.76
N TRP A 241 31.68 -4.49 10.52
CA TRP A 241 31.00 -5.36 11.48
C TRP A 241 31.58 -5.34 12.91
N PRO A 242 32.92 -5.27 13.11
CA PRO A 242 33.48 -5.17 14.46
C PRO A 242 32.95 -3.98 15.27
N GLU A 243 32.54 -2.88 14.62
CA GLU A 243 31.91 -1.73 15.28
C GLU A 243 30.56 -2.13 15.91
N PHE A 244 29.69 -2.77 15.13
CA PHE A 244 28.39 -3.27 15.59
C PHE A 244 28.57 -4.26 16.74
N ALA A 245 29.45 -5.26 16.59
CA ALA A 245 29.67 -6.28 17.61
C ALA A 245 30.21 -5.68 18.92
N ALA A 246 31.10 -4.69 18.84
CA ALA A 246 31.61 -3.98 20.01
C ALA A 246 30.52 -3.13 20.69
N ALA A 247 29.71 -2.42 19.91
CA ALA A 247 28.60 -1.62 20.43
C ALA A 247 27.53 -2.49 21.08
N PHE A 248 27.17 -3.61 20.44
CA PHE A 248 26.21 -4.57 20.97
C PHE A 248 26.63 -5.08 22.34
N HIS A 249 27.89 -5.49 22.53
CA HIS A 249 28.36 -5.95 23.85
C HIS A 249 28.44 -4.85 24.92
N LYS A 250 28.52 -3.58 24.52
CA LYS A 250 28.58 -2.43 25.43
C LYS A 250 27.22 -1.82 25.75
N ARG A 251 26.15 -2.26 25.07
CA ARG A 251 24.81 -1.68 25.23
C ARG A 251 24.37 -1.74 26.70
N SER A 252 23.73 -0.68 27.16
CA SER A 252 23.25 -0.57 28.55
C SER A 252 22.02 -1.45 28.81
N ASP A 253 21.19 -1.63 27.79
CA ASP A 253 19.99 -2.46 27.85
C ASP A 253 20.18 -3.74 27.02
N PRO A 254 20.27 -4.92 27.66
CA PRO A 254 20.38 -6.20 26.97
C PRO A 254 19.23 -6.45 25.97
N GLU A 255 18.06 -5.85 26.19
CA GLU A 255 16.85 -6.00 25.37
C GLU A 255 16.66 -4.88 24.34
N ASP A 256 17.70 -4.06 24.08
CA ASP A 256 17.65 -2.99 23.08
C ASP A 256 17.44 -3.54 21.66
N ASP A 257 16.20 -3.44 21.17
CA ASP A 257 15.76 -3.93 19.86
C ASP A 257 16.23 -3.07 18.68
N ARG A 258 16.93 -1.96 18.95
CA ARG A 258 17.46 -1.06 17.92
C ARG A 258 18.79 -1.53 17.34
N PHE A 259 19.37 -2.61 17.86
CA PHE A 259 20.49 -3.31 17.26
C PHE A 259 19.96 -4.33 16.25
N ILE A 260 19.98 -3.95 14.97
CA ILE A 260 19.37 -4.73 13.91
C ILE A 260 20.38 -5.09 12.82
N VAL A 261 20.22 -6.25 12.22
CA VAL A 261 21.01 -6.71 11.08
C VAL A 261 20.09 -7.09 9.93
N LYS A 262 20.55 -6.91 8.70
CA LYS A 262 19.89 -7.42 7.51
C LYS A 262 20.63 -8.65 7.04
N ALA A 263 19.92 -9.75 6.84
CA ALA A 263 20.53 -11.02 6.45
C ALA A 263 19.76 -11.70 5.32
N GLU A 264 20.47 -12.51 4.55
CA GLU A 264 19.90 -13.34 3.51
C GLU A 264 19.21 -14.59 4.09
N PHE A 265 18.00 -14.88 3.61
CA PHE A 265 17.25 -16.10 3.88
C PHE A 265 16.86 -16.74 2.56
N VAL A 266 17.15 -18.03 2.41
CA VAL A 266 16.97 -18.79 1.16
C VAL A 266 16.07 -19.99 1.40
N GLU A 267 15.09 -20.19 0.52
CA GLU A 267 14.20 -21.35 0.50
C GLU A 267 13.95 -21.78 -0.96
N GLY A 268 14.53 -22.93 -1.34
CA GLY A 268 14.49 -23.37 -2.73
C GLY A 268 15.21 -22.38 -3.65
N GLU A 269 14.49 -21.86 -4.64
CA GLU A 269 15.00 -20.86 -5.61
C GLU A 269 14.76 -19.40 -5.14
N HIS A 270 14.08 -19.20 -4.00
CA HIS A 270 13.76 -17.87 -3.49
C HIS A 270 14.80 -17.41 -2.48
N SER A 271 15.25 -16.15 -2.60
CA SER A 271 16.12 -15.49 -1.64
C SER A 271 15.56 -14.11 -1.28
N GLU A 272 15.50 -13.81 0.01
CA GLU A 272 15.07 -12.52 0.54
C GLU A 272 16.04 -12.00 1.60
N PHE A 273 16.28 -10.69 1.59
CA PHE A 273 17.06 -10.02 2.62
C PHE A 273 16.17 -9.30 3.62
N MET A 274 16.16 -9.75 4.86
CA MET A 274 15.23 -9.27 5.89
C MET A 274 15.95 -8.77 7.14
N TRP A 275 15.31 -7.83 7.84
CA TRP A 275 15.81 -7.28 9.10
C TRP A 275 15.54 -8.21 10.28
N VAL A 276 16.51 -8.30 11.17
CA VAL A 276 16.51 -9.13 12.38
C VAL A 276 16.96 -8.26 13.54
N ALA A 277 16.14 -8.19 14.59
CA ALA A 277 16.53 -7.60 15.87
C ALA A 277 17.46 -8.58 16.60
N VAL A 278 18.71 -8.17 16.84
CA VAL A 278 19.76 -9.04 17.38
C VAL A 278 19.54 -9.25 18.87
N THR A 279 19.44 -10.50 19.28
CA THR A 279 19.30 -10.91 20.70
C THR A 279 20.58 -11.55 21.23
N GLY A 280 21.49 -12.01 20.36
CA GLY A 280 22.76 -12.58 20.79
C GLY A 280 23.79 -12.73 19.68
N LEU A 281 25.07 -12.66 20.07
CA LEU A 281 26.24 -12.93 19.23
C LEU A 281 27.06 -14.03 19.92
N GLU A 282 27.05 -15.24 19.37
CA GLU A 282 27.67 -16.41 20.02
C GLU A 282 28.35 -17.32 18.98
N GLY A 283 29.62 -17.64 19.18
CA GLY A 283 30.31 -18.67 18.40
C GLY A 283 30.42 -18.39 16.89
N GLY A 284 30.35 -17.12 16.46
CA GLY A 284 30.31 -16.73 15.05
C GLY A 284 28.91 -16.61 14.46
N ALA A 285 27.89 -17.08 15.18
CA ALA A 285 26.50 -16.97 14.80
C ALA A 285 25.83 -15.72 15.40
N ILE A 286 24.90 -15.17 14.63
CA ILE A 286 23.99 -14.12 15.03
C ILE A 286 22.65 -14.78 15.39
N LYS A 287 22.08 -14.42 16.53
CA LYS A 287 20.74 -14.81 16.98
C LYS A 287 19.86 -13.58 17.08
N GLY A 288 18.59 -13.73 16.73
CA GLY A 288 17.66 -12.61 16.78
C GLY A 288 16.23 -13.00 16.43
N THR A 289 15.40 -11.96 16.31
CA THR A 289 13.99 -12.07 15.97
C THR A 289 13.73 -11.39 14.64
N LEU A 290 13.11 -12.11 13.69
CA LEU A 290 12.79 -11.56 12.38
C LEU A 290 11.78 -10.41 12.50
N MET A 291 12.06 -9.27 11.85
CA MET A 291 11.26 -8.04 12.01
C MET A 291 10.17 -7.88 10.95
N ASN A 292 10.30 -8.58 9.82
CA ASN A 292 9.45 -8.42 8.65
C ASN A 292 8.76 -9.74 8.30
N ASP A 293 7.62 -9.66 7.62
CA ASP A 293 6.98 -10.84 7.04
C ASP A 293 7.57 -11.10 5.64
N PRO A 294 8.05 -12.33 5.36
CA PRO A 294 8.59 -12.68 4.05
C PRO A 294 7.53 -12.60 2.95
N HIS A 295 7.97 -12.42 1.71
CA HIS A 295 7.08 -12.43 0.56
C HIS A 295 6.84 -13.82 -0.01
N GLU A 296 7.91 -14.60 -0.19
CA GLU A 296 7.94 -15.87 -0.91
C GLU A 296 8.41 -17.03 0.00
N LEU A 297 9.15 -16.73 1.07
CA LEU A 297 9.62 -17.76 2.02
C LEU A 297 8.50 -18.19 2.98
N GLN A 298 8.20 -19.49 3.01
CA GLN A 298 7.11 -20.06 3.84
C GLN A 298 7.61 -20.57 5.18
N SER A 299 8.90 -20.89 5.28
CA SER A 299 9.51 -21.49 6.47
C SER A 299 9.76 -20.50 7.61
N VAL A 300 9.73 -19.18 7.35
CA VAL A 300 9.97 -18.11 8.33
C VAL A 300 8.81 -17.10 8.33
N HIS A 301 8.64 -16.36 9.42
CA HIS A 301 7.59 -15.34 9.57
C HIS A 301 8.06 -14.28 10.58
N ARG A 302 7.44 -13.10 10.60
CA ARG A 302 7.76 -12.06 11.58
C ARG A 302 7.64 -12.58 13.01
N GLY A 303 8.55 -12.17 13.87
CA GLY A 303 8.61 -12.60 15.27
C GLY A 303 9.25 -13.96 15.49
N LYS A 304 9.59 -14.71 14.42
CA LYS A 304 10.31 -15.97 14.54
C LYS A 304 11.74 -15.73 15.03
N THR A 305 12.18 -16.51 16.01
CA THR A 305 13.58 -16.58 16.41
C THR A 305 14.41 -17.28 15.33
N VAL A 306 15.50 -16.63 14.91
CA VAL A 306 16.40 -17.11 13.88
C VAL A 306 17.84 -17.14 14.40
N SER A 307 18.64 -18.02 13.82
CA SER A 307 20.09 -18.06 14.04
C SER A 307 20.80 -18.36 12.73
N PHE A 308 21.84 -17.60 12.41
CA PHE A 308 22.57 -17.71 11.16
C PHE A 308 24.01 -17.24 11.29
N GLU A 309 24.86 -17.70 10.37
CA GLU A 309 26.26 -17.32 10.29
C GLU A 309 26.42 -15.90 9.75
N ILE A 310 27.49 -15.22 10.17
CA ILE A 310 27.86 -13.88 9.68
C ILE A 310 28.00 -13.81 8.14
N SER A 311 28.28 -14.93 7.46
CA SER A 311 28.37 -14.97 6.00
C SER A 311 27.06 -14.58 5.29
N ARG A 312 25.93 -14.59 6.00
CA ARG A 312 24.63 -14.12 5.47
C ARG A 312 24.37 -12.64 5.72
N LEU A 313 25.26 -11.95 6.44
CA LEU A 313 25.11 -10.54 6.77
C LEU A 313 25.18 -9.69 5.51
N ASN A 314 24.19 -8.83 5.33
CA ASN A 314 24.09 -7.91 4.21
C ASN A 314 24.27 -6.45 4.67
N ASP A 315 23.72 -6.10 5.83
CA ASP A 315 23.83 -4.77 6.43
C ASP A 315 23.57 -4.84 7.93
N TRP A 316 23.81 -3.75 8.64
CA TRP A 316 23.49 -3.61 10.06
C TRP A 316 23.24 -2.15 10.44
N LEU A 317 22.51 -1.93 11.52
CA LEU A 317 22.20 -0.62 12.04
C LEU A 317 22.11 -0.65 13.58
N TYR A 318 22.67 0.35 14.23
CA TYR A 318 22.46 0.58 15.66
C TYR A 318 22.57 2.07 16.02
N PRO A 319 21.95 2.53 17.13
CA PRO A 319 22.10 3.91 17.59
C PRO A 319 23.43 4.12 18.34
N ASN A 320 24.16 5.19 18.03
CA ASN A 320 25.31 5.60 18.83
C ASN A 320 24.87 6.25 20.16
N GLU A 321 25.85 6.70 20.96
CA GLU A 321 25.61 7.36 22.26
C GLU A 321 24.78 8.66 22.16
N HIS A 322 24.73 9.29 20.99
CA HIS A 322 23.92 10.49 20.70
C HIS A 322 22.54 10.16 20.13
N GLY A 323 22.26 8.87 19.86
CA GLY A 323 21.02 8.42 19.22
C GLY A 323 21.05 8.44 17.70
N ASP A 324 22.17 8.81 17.07
CA ASP A 324 22.30 8.77 15.61
C ASP A 324 22.50 7.33 15.12
N ALA A 325 21.88 7.01 13.99
CA ALA A 325 22.00 5.72 13.35
C ALA A 325 23.42 5.53 12.76
N VAL A 326 24.11 4.46 13.17
CA VAL A 326 25.38 3.99 12.61
C VAL A 326 25.13 2.75 11.77
N GLY A 327 25.74 2.67 10.60
CA GLY A 327 25.55 1.58 9.64
C GLY A 327 24.58 1.98 8.52
N GLY A 328 23.70 1.06 8.13
CA GLY A 328 22.67 1.25 7.10
C GLY A 328 23.27 1.57 5.74
N PHE A 329 24.38 0.92 5.40
CA PHE A 329 25.14 1.19 4.18
C PHE A 329 24.29 0.95 2.94
N THR A 330 23.52 -0.14 2.96
CA THR A 330 22.66 -0.50 1.84
C THR A 330 21.46 0.44 1.73
N LEU A 331 20.93 0.91 2.87
CA LEU A 331 19.85 1.90 2.91
C LEU A 331 20.25 3.22 2.27
N LYS A 332 21.50 3.68 2.46
CA LYS A 332 22.02 4.92 1.84
C LYS A 332 21.98 4.84 0.32
N VAL A 333 22.42 3.72 -0.26
CA VAL A 333 22.36 3.52 -1.72
C VAL A 333 20.91 3.51 -2.21
N LEU A 334 20.03 2.81 -1.49
CA LEU A 334 18.59 2.78 -1.83
C LEU A 334 17.92 4.15 -1.75
N SER A 335 18.31 5.01 -0.81
CA SER A 335 17.81 6.38 -0.71
C SER A 335 18.34 7.27 -1.82
N GLU A 336 19.64 7.20 -2.13
CA GLU A 336 20.26 7.98 -3.21
C GLU A 336 19.64 7.62 -4.57
N ASP A 337 19.41 6.34 -4.82
CA ASP A 337 18.76 5.85 -6.04
C ASP A 337 17.31 6.35 -6.15
N ALA A 338 16.58 6.40 -5.02
CA ALA A 338 15.23 6.95 -4.99
C ALA A 338 15.21 8.45 -5.30
N GLU A 339 16.16 9.22 -4.75
CA GLU A 339 16.30 10.65 -5.02
C GLU A 339 16.65 10.95 -6.48
N GLN A 340 17.61 10.22 -7.06
CA GLN A 340 18.01 10.40 -8.46
C GLN A 340 16.83 10.15 -9.41
N ARG A 341 16.04 9.09 -9.15
CA ARG A 341 14.82 8.81 -9.92
C ARG A 341 13.77 9.89 -9.77
N ARG A 342 13.52 10.39 -8.54
CA ARG A 342 12.58 11.50 -8.30
C ARG A 342 12.98 12.76 -9.09
N ARG A 343 14.28 13.07 -9.14
CA ARG A 343 14.81 14.20 -9.93
C ARG A 343 14.58 13.99 -11.44
N ARG A 344 14.87 12.79 -11.96
CA ARG A 344 14.63 12.44 -13.37
C ARG A 344 13.15 12.53 -13.74
N ASN A 345 12.26 11.96 -12.93
CA ASN A 345 10.82 12.00 -13.19
C ASN A 345 10.24 13.41 -13.14
N ARG A 346 10.80 14.30 -12.31
CA ARG A 346 10.42 15.72 -12.30
C ARG A 346 10.84 16.42 -13.59
N SER A 347 12.09 16.21 -14.03
CA SER A 347 12.60 16.75 -15.29
C SER A 347 11.74 16.32 -16.49
N ASN A 348 11.38 15.04 -16.59
CA ASN A 348 10.56 14.53 -17.69
C ASN A 348 9.13 15.13 -17.69
N ARG A 349 8.53 15.38 -16.52
CA ARG A 349 7.21 16.04 -16.43
C ARG A 349 7.25 17.49 -16.86
N ASP A 350 8.35 18.19 -16.57
CA ASP A 350 8.53 19.58 -16.99
C ASP A 350 8.78 19.68 -18.52
N GLU A 351 9.25 18.61 -19.16
CA GLU A 351 9.47 18.53 -20.63
C GLU A 351 8.23 18.04 -21.42
N GLU A 352 7.37 17.20 -20.85
CA GLU A 352 6.11 16.75 -21.48
C GLU A 352 4.95 17.76 -21.29
N GLY A 353 5.18 18.84 -20.55
CA GLY A 353 4.20 19.86 -20.18
C GLY A 353 4.16 21.11 -21.07
N ASP A 354 4.87 21.13 -22.21
CA ASP A 354 4.90 22.24 -23.19
C ASP A 354 4.07 21.96 -24.45
#